data_AF-A0A924I1H1-F1
#
_entry.id   AF-A0A924I1H1-F1
#
_cell.length_a   1.000
_cell.length_b   1.000
_cell.length_c   1.000
_cell.angle_alpha   90.00
_cell.angle_beta   90.00
_cell.angle_gamma   90.00
#
_symmetry.space_group_name_H-M   'P 1'
#
loop_
_entity.id
_entity.type
_entity.pdbx_description
1 polymer ?
#
loop_
_entity_poly.entity_id
_entity_poly.type
_entity_poly.pdbx_seq_one_letter_code
_entity_poly.pdbx_strand_id
1 'polypeptide(L)' 'VGPGSRIRLARFDFDDATHKGSSQTQVEKGALAVVSGQIAHENPKGMTVQTPTSVLGVRGTRFVVTVK' A
#
# COMPACT_ATOMS: atom_id res chain seq x y z
N VAL A 1 0.08 -7.55 -9.60
CA VAL A 1 0.38 -8.51 -8.51
C VAL A 1 1.12 -9.69 -9.12
N GLY A 2 2.19 -10.18 -8.49
CA GLY A 2 2.97 -11.31 -9.00
C GLY A 2 2.34 -12.69 -8.76
N PRO A 3 2.86 -13.75 -9.40
CA PRO A 3 2.39 -15.13 -9.20
C PRO A 3 2.64 -15.62 -7.78
N GLY A 4 1.70 -16.41 -7.23
CA GLY A 4 1.83 -16.98 -5.88
C GLY A 4 1.74 -15.96 -4.75
N SER A 5 1.41 -14.70 -5.04
CA SER A 5 1.28 -13.65 -4.03
C SER A 5 0.06 -13.87 -3.13
N ARG A 6 0.23 -13.62 -1.84
CA ARG A 6 -0.86 -13.54 -0.86
C ARG A 6 -0.87 -12.14 -0.27
N ILE A 7 -1.93 -11.41 -0.58
CA ILE A 7 -2.05 -9.98 -0.26
C ILE A 7 -3.42 -9.78 0.38
N ARG A 8 -3.46 -8.96 1.43
CA ARG A 8 -4.67 -8.57 2.14
C ARG A 8 -4.74 -7.05 2.20
N LEU A 9 -5.83 -6.47 1.73
CA LEU A 9 -6.13 -5.07 1.98
C LEU A 9 -6.84 -4.99 3.34
N ALA A 10 -6.09 -4.60 4.38
CA ALA A 10 -6.60 -4.57 5.75
C ALA A 10 -7.48 -3.34 6.01
N ARG A 11 -7.14 -2.21 5.40
CA ARG A 11 -7.92 -0.97 5.51
C ARG A 11 -7.87 -0.21 4.19
N PHE A 12 -9.02 0.26 3.74
CA PHE A 12 -9.12 1.19 2.64
C PHE A 12 -10.27 2.15 2.95
N ASP A 13 -9.92 3.42 3.02
CA ASP A 13 -10.83 4.53 3.29
C ASP A 13 -10.40 5.66 2.37
N PHE A 14 -11.33 6.15 1.58
CA PHE A 14 -11.09 7.20 0.60
C PHE A 14 -12.33 8.07 0.48
N ASP A 15 -12.13 9.36 0.77
CA ASP A 15 -13.11 10.41 0.54
C ASP A 15 -12.81 11.07 -0.80
N ASP A 16 -13.72 10.91 -1.77
CA ASP A 16 -13.59 11.46 -3.13
C ASP A 16 -13.68 13.00 -3.16
N ALA A 17 -14.37 13.62 -2.20
CA ALA A 17 -14.53 15.07 -2.15
C ALA A 17 -13.28 15.78 -1.61
N THR A 18 -12.62 15.17 -0.61
CA THR A 18 -11.42 15.74 0.01
C THR A 18 -10.13 15.08 -0.44
N HIS A 19 -10.22 13.98 -1.21
CA HIS A 19 -9.12 13.09 -1.60
C HIS A 19 -8.29 12.55 -0.42
N LYS A 20 -8.80 12.68 0.80
CA LYS A 20 -8.17 12.18 2.03
C LYS A 20 -8.57 10.73 2.27
N GLY A 21 -7.70 10.00 2.95
CA GLY A 21 -7.96 8.59 3.19
C GLY A 21 -6.83 7.86 3.88
N SER A 22 -7.04 6.56 4.04
CA SER A 22 -6.02 5.62 4.53
C SER A 22 -6.08 4.30 3.76
N SER A 23 -4.93 3.77 3.38
CA SER A 23 -4.76 2.47 2.75
C SER A 23 -3.70 1.69 3.49
N GLN A 24 -4.09 0.54 4.02
CA GLN A 24 -3.21 -0.40 4.70
C GLN A 24 -3.26 -1.73 3.97
N THR A 25 -2.15 -2.07 3.31
CA THR A 25 -2.01 -3.33 2.57
C THR A 25 -1.02 -4.23 3.30
N GLN A 26 -1.37 -5.49 3.50
CA GLN A 26 -0.50 -6.53 4.03
C GLN A 26 -0.10 -7.48 2.90
N VAL A 27 1.19 -7.75 2.75
CA VAL A 27 1.73 -8.67 1.75
C VAL A 27 2.41 -9.80 2.50
N GLU A 28 1.76 -10.97 2.56
CA GLU A 28 2.25 -12.13 3.28
C GLU A 28 3.32 -12.90 2.50
N LYS A 29 3.17 -12.99 1.16
CA LYS A 29 4.19 -13.56 0.25
C LYS A 29 4.02 -13.06 -1.18
N GLY A 30 5.07 -13.22 -2.00
CA GLY A 30 5.09 -12.88 -3.42
C GLY A 30 5.44 -11.42 -3.70
N ALA A 31 5.07 -10.92 -4.87
CA ALA A 31 5.37 -9.56 -5.30
C ALA A 31 4.11 -8.69 -5.43
N LEU A 32 4.20 -7.43 -4.98
CA LEU A 32 3.20 -6.38 -5.14
C LEU A 32 3.87 -5.12 -5.66
N ALA A 33 3.38 -4.61 -6.79
CA ALA A 33 3.69 -3.25 -7.25
C ALA A 33 2.58 -2.32 -6.77
N VAL A 34 2.95 -1.22 -6.11
CA VAL A 34 2.02 -0.19 -5.64
C VAL A 34 2.35 1.10 -6.34
N VAL A 35 1.31 1.76 -6.85
CA VAL A 35 1.38 3.13 -7.35
C VAL A 35 0.69 4.00 -6.32
N SER A 36 1.42 4.95 -5.73
CA SER A 36 0.84 5.95 -4.84
C SER A 36 -0.27 6.71 -5.57
N GLY A 37 -1.52 6.58 -5.11
CA GLY A 37 -2.66 7.35 -5.60
C GLY A 37 -2.80 8.70 -4.89
N GLN A 38 -3.96 9.33 -5.07
CA GLN A 38 -4.27 10.63 -4.44
C GLN A 38 -4.16 10.59 -2.90
N ILE A 39 -4.45 9.44 -2.27
CA ILE A 39 -4.30 9.26 -0.80
C ILE A 39 -2.88 9.56 -0.32
N ALA A 40 -1.85 9.04 -0.99
CA ALA A 40 -0.45 9.27 -0.60
C ALA A 40 0.05 10.66 -1.02
N HIS A 41 -0.60 11.29 -2.00
CA HIS A 41 -0.32 12.65 -2.41
C HIS A 41 -0.82 13.66 -1.37
N GLU A 42 -2.09 13.55 -0.97
CA GLU A 42 -2.72 14.40 0.05
C GLU A 42 -2.25 14.07 1.47
N ASN A 43 -2.08 12.78 1.77
CA ASN A 43 -1.60 12.32 3.06
C ASN A 43 -0.39 11.38 2.88
N PRO A 44 0.83 11.91 3.03
CA PRO A 44 2.07 11.12 3.00
C PRO A 44 2.14 9.95 3.99
N LYS A 45 1.29 9.95 5.03
CA LYS A 45 1.17 8.86 6.02
C LYS A 45 -0.09 8.01 5.80
N GLY A 46 -0.88 8.33 4.78
CA GLY A 46 -2.13 7.67 4.46
C GLY A 46 -1.96 6.32 3.77
N MET A 47 -0.77 5.99 3.25
CA MET A 47 -0.51 4.69 2.64
C MET A 47 0.59 3.93 3.37
N THR A 48 0.26 2.72 3.85
CA THR A 48 1.19 1.82 4.52
C THR A 48 1.11 0.42 3.90
N VAL A 49 2.27 -0.17 3.65
CA VAL A 49 2.40 -1.57 3.24
C VAL A 49 3.13 -2.34 4.34
N GLN A 50 2.53 -3.40 4.84
CA GLN A 50 3.10 -4.27 5.85
C GLN A 50 3.50 -5.60 5.21
N THR A 51 4.70 -6.04 5.49
CA THR A 51 5.19 -7.39 5.20
C THR A 51 5.50 -8.09 6.52
N PRO A 52 5.59 -9.43 6.55
CA PRO A 52 5.96 -10.16 7.77
C PRO A 52 7.28 -9.68 8.40
N THR A 53 8.17 -9.12 7.59
CA THR A 53 9.51 -8.70 8.02
C THR A 53 9.66 -7.20 8.21
N SER A 54 8.73 -6.36 7.72
CA SER A 54 8.92 -4.90 7.69
C SER A 54 7.62 -4.13 7.46
N VAL A 55 7.59 -2.86 7.89
CA VAL A 55 6.52 -1.91 7.56
C VAL A 55 7.10 -0.82 6.67
N LEU A 56 6.50 -0.63 5.50
CA LEU A 56 6.87 0.37 4.51
C LEU A 56 5.82 1.49 4.51
N GLY A 57 6.25 2.71 4.81
CA GLY A 57 5.45 3.93 4.62
C GLY A 57 5.63 4.46 3.20
N VAL A 58 4.52 4.76 2.52
CA VAL A 58 4.55 5.20 1.11
C VAL A 58 4.39 6.71 1.03
N ARG A 59 5.44 7.40 0.59
CA ARG A 59 5.43 8.85 0.37
C ARG A 59 5.55 9.17 -1.13
N GLY A 60 4.47 8.93 -1.87
CA GLY A 60 4.26 9.53 -3.20
C GLY A 60 5.11 9.01 -4.36
N THR A 61 5.33 7.70 -4.48
CA THR A 61 6.02 7.10 -5.64
C THR A 61 5.43 5.74 -6.05
N ARG A 62 5.93 5.20 -7.17
CA ARG A 62 5.72 3.80 -7.57
C ARG A 62 6.84 2.95 -6.99
N PHE A 63 6.49 1.84 -6.34
CA PHE A 63 7.47 0.91 -5.78
C PHE A 63 6.99 -0.54 -5.89
N VAL A 64 7.93 -1.46 -5.83
CA VAL A 64 7.66 -2.90 -5.86
C VAL A 64 8.16 -3.52 -4.56
N VAL A 65 7.31 -4.29 -3.91
CA VAL A 65 7.63 -5.06 -2.71
C VAL A 65 7.64 -6.54 -3.09
N THR A 66 8.71 -7.22 -2.72
CA THR A 66 8.85 -8.67 -2.91
C THR A 66 9.10 -9.31 -1.56
N VAL A 67 8.23 -10.23 -1.18
CA VAL A 67 8.31 -11.05 0.03
C VAL A 67 8.49 -12.50 -0.41
N LYS A 68 9.50 -13.18 0.14
CA LYS A 68 9.74 -14.60 -0.15
C LYS A 68 8.80 -15.49 0.65
#